data_AF-A9DN63-F1
#
_entry.id   AF-A9DN63-F1
#
_cell.length_a   1.000
_cell.length_b   1.000
_cell.length_c   1.000
_cell.angle_alpha   90.00
_cell.angle_beta   90.00
_cell.angle_gamma   90.00
#
_symmetry.space_group_name_H-M   'P 1'
#
loop_
_entity.id
_entity.type
_entity.pdbx_description
1 polymer ?
#
loop_
_entity_poly.entity_id
_entity_poly.type
_entity_poly.pdbx_seq_one_letter_code
_entity_poly.pdbx_strand_id
1 'polypeptide(L)' 'MADGQTLVSGNILVSGNVSFAPIASDTYKVTGELNKYSSSVWVEDSKGNIVSEKIVAKVY' A
#
# COMPACT_ATOMS: atom_id res chain seq x y z
N MET A 1 34.04 5.02 -13.58
CA MET A 1 33.21 4.39 -12.54
C MET A 1 31.92 5.19 -12.54
N ALA A 2 30.90 4.71 -13.25
CA ALA A 2 29.63 5.41 -13.35
C ALA A 2 28.71 4.85 -12.27
N ASP A 3 28.20 5.76 -11.45
CA ASP A 3 27.41 5.53 -10.26
C ASP A 3 26.23 4.57 -10.52
N GLY A 4 26.25 3.42 -9.82
CA GLY A 4 25.23 2.38 -9.84
C GLY A 4 23.93 2.78 -9.15
N GLN A 5 23.44 3.99 -9.42
CA GLN A 5 22.04 4.37 -9.19
C GLN A 5 21.36 4.46 -10.54
N THR A 6 21.09 3.32 -11.16
CA THR A 6 19.88 3.22 -11.97
C THR A 6 18.73 3.39 -10.98
N LEU A 7 18.28 4.64 -10.84
CA LEU A 7 17.02 4.96 -10.23
C LEU A 7 16.00 3.93 -10.71
N VAL A 8 15.25 3.36 -9.78
CA VAL A 8 13.90 2.85 -10.03
C VAL A 8 13.06 4.03 -10.55
N SER A 9 13.29 4.46 -11.79
CA SER A 9 12.59 5.52 -12.51
C SER A 9 11.24 5.02 -13.03
N GLY A 10 10.68 3.99 -12.41
CA GLY A 10 9.36 3.47 -12.70
C GLY A 10 8.47 3.79 -11.52
N ASN A 11 7.47 4.65 -11.73
CA ASN A 11 6.39 4.79 -10.77
C ASN A 11 5.74 3.41 -10.56
N ILE A 12 5.74 2.90 -9.32
CA ILE A 12 5.03 1.66 -8.99
C ILE A 12 3.57 2.03 -8.76
N LEU A 13 2.72 1.74 -9.73
CA LEU A 13 1.28 1.90 -9.58
C LEU A 13 0.74 0.74 -8.73
N VAL A 14 0.29 1.04 -7.51
CA VAL A 14 -0.62 0.16 -6.77
C VAL A 14 -2.04 0.59 -7.07
N SER A 15 -2.82 -0.35 -7.59
CA SER A 15 -4.25 -0.16 -7.80
C SER A 15 -4.95 -1.48 -7.55
N GLY A 16 -6.09 -1.40 -6.89
CA GLY A 16 -6.93 -2.56 -6.59
C GLY A 16 -8.16 -2.12 -5.83
N ASN A 17 -9.14 -3.00 -5.77
CA ASN A 17 -10.37 -2.77 -5.03
C ASN A 17 -10.20 -3.29 -3.60
N VAL A 18 -10.56 -2.48 -2.62
CA VAL A 18 -10.69 -2.93 -1.23
C VAL A 18 -12.16 -3.12 -0.92
N SER A 19 -12.51 -4.29 -0.40
CA SER A 19 -13.82 -4.55 0.20
C SER A 19 -13.66 -4.78 1.69
N PHE A 20 -14.42 -4.05 2.50
CA PHE A 20 -14.47 -4.22 3.96
C PHE A 20 -15.85 -3.80 4.49
N ALA A 21 -16.19 -4.21 5.71
CA ALA A 21 -17.45 -3.90 6.36
C ALA A 21 -17.22 -2.83 7.45
N PRO A 22 -17.48 -1.53 7.17
CA PRO A 22 -17.33 -0.48 8.18
C PRO A 22 -18.40 -0.57 9.25
N ILE A 23 -18.02 -0.23 10.48
CA ILE A 23 -18.90 -0.10 11.64
C ILE A 23 -19.26 1.39 11.79
N ALA A 24 -20.54 1.65 12.08
CA ALA A 24 -21.01 3.03 12.26
C ALA A 24 -20.28 3.71 13.43
N SER A 25 -19.90 4.98 13.24
CA SER A 25 -19.15 5.80 14.20
C SER A 25 -17.67 5.44 14.39
N ASP A 26 -17.14 4.41 13.72
CA ASP A 26 -15.70 4.15 13.65
C ASP A 26 -15.02 5.00 12.57
N THR A 27 -13.73 5.24 12.75
CA THR A 27 -12.90 5.97 11.78
C THR A 27 -11.88 5.03 11.17
N TYR A 28 -11.86 5.02 9.84
CA TYR A 28 -10.97 4.19 9.03
C TYR A 28 -10.02 5.05 8.21
N LYS A 29 -8.82 4.51 7.97
CA LYS A 29 -7.79 5.17 7.18
C LYS A 29 -7.31 4.24 6.07
N VAL A 30 -7.17 4.80 4.87
CA VAL A 30 -6.43 4.15 3.78
C VAL A 30 -4.95 4.48 3.98
N THR A 31 -4.13 3.45 4.16
CA THR A 31 -2.69 3.55 4.36
C THR A 31 -1.96 2.68 3.36
N GLY A 32 -0.69 2.98 3.12
CA GLY A 32 0.18 2.14 2.32
C GLY A 32 1.63 2.22 2.75
N GLU A 33 2.43 1.31 2.21
CA GLU A 33 3.88 1.26 2.38
C GLU A 33 4.56 1.11 1.03
N LEU A 34 5.60 1.90 0.82
CA LEU A 34 6.45 1.84 -0.36
C LEU A 34 7.79 1.22 0.05
N ASN A 35 8.15 0.10 -0.57
CA ASN A 35 9.44 -0.56 -0.44
C ASN A 35 10.15 -0.59 -1.79
N LYS A 36 11.47 -0.82 -1.75
CA LYS A 36 12.34 -0.85 -2.95
C LYS A 36 11.84 -1.78 -4.06
N TYR A 37 11.13 -2.87 -3.72
CA TYR A 37 10.68 -3.90 -4.66
C TYR A 37 9.16 -4.08 -4.68
N SER A 38 8.42 -3.35 -3.84
CA SER A 38 6.98 -3.54 -3.72
C SER A 38 6.30 -2.34 -3.11
N SER A 39 5.08 -2.06 -3.54
CA SER A 39 4.20 -1.08 -2.92
C SER A 39 2.95 -1.79 -2.41
N SER A 40 2.41 -1.37 -1.28
CA SER A 40 1.21 -1.97 -0.70
C SER A 40 0.22 -0.92 -0.23
N VAL A 41 -1.09 -1.20 -0.30
CA VAL A 41 -2.17 -0.37 0.22
C VAL A 41 -3.19 -1.23 0.95
N TRP A 42 -3.70 -0.75 2.09
CA TRP A 42 -4.72 -1.41 2.91
C TRP A 42 -5.56 -0.36 3.65
N VAL A 43 -6.68 -0.81 4.23
CA VAL A 43 -7.51 -0.03 5.16
C VAL A 43 -7.25 -0.51 6.58
N GLU A 44 -7.01 0.43 7.48
CA GLU A 44 -6.87 0.21 8.92
C GLU A 44 -7.92 0.99 9.72
N ASP A 45 -8.30 0.43 10.88
CA ASP A 45 -9.07 1.12 11.91
C ASP A 45 -8.18 2.13 12.69
N SER A 46 -8.79 3.03 13.46
CA SER A 46 -8.11 4.01 14.32
C SER A 46 -7.14 3.42 15.34
N LYS A 47 -7.24 2.11 15.65
CA LYS A 47 -6.29 1.39 16.52
C LYS A 47 -5.09 0.79 15.75
N GLY A 48 -5.03 0.96 14.43
CA GLY A 48 -4.00 0.38 13.56
C GLY A 48 -4.28 -1.06 13.13
N ASN A 49 -5.48 -1.58 13.38
CA ASN A 49 -5.86 -2.93 12.95
C ASN A 49 -6.20 -2.92 11.46
N ILE A 50 -5.60 -3.82 10.69
CA ILE A 50 -5.94 -3.99 9.27
C ILE A 50 -7.32 -4.65 9.18
N VAL A 51 -8.28 -3.97 8.56
CA VAL A 51 -9.68 -4.42 8.42
C VAL A 51 -10.05 -4.86 7.00
N SER A 52 -9.03 -5.00 6.14
CA SER A 52 -9.17 -5.32 4.72
C SER A 52 -8.05 -6.21 4.22
N GLU A 53 -8.19 -6.76 3.02
CA GLU A 53 -7.08 -7.40 2.33
C GLU A 53 -6.01 -6.37 1.92
N LYS A 54 -4.74 -6.73 2.09
CA LYS A 54 -3.61 -5.88 1.69
C LYS A 54 -3.34 -6.07 0.19
N ILE A 55 -3.51 -5.00 -0.58
CA ILE A 55 -3.19 -4.98 -2.02
C ILE A 55 -1.70 -4.75 -2.17
N VAL A 56 -0.99 -5.61 -2.91
CA VAL A 56 0.46 -5.52 -3.10
C VAL A 56 0.80 -5.53 -4.58
N ALA A 57 1.52 -4.51 -5.06
CA ALA A 57 2.16 -4.51 -6.36
C ALA A 57 3.67 -4.74 -6.19
N LYS A 58 4.25 -5.60 -7.02
CA LYS A 58 5.68 -5.94 -6.99
C LYS A 58 6.36 -5.49 -8.28
N VAL A 59 7.60 -5.03 -8.16
CA VAL A 59 8.50 -4.81 -9.29
C VAL A 59 9.16 -6.15 -9.58
N TYR A 60 8.97 -6.67 -10.79
CA TYR A 60 9.62 -7.88 -11.29
C TYR A 60 10.90 -7.52 -12.04
#